data_AF-A0A959RLL8-F1
#
_entry.id   AF-A0A959RLL8-F1
#
_cell.length_a   1.000
_cell.length_b   1.000
_cell.length_c   1.000
_cell.angle_alpha   90.00
_cell.angle_beta   90.00
_cell.angle_gamma   90.00
#
_symmetry.space_group_name_H-M   'P 1'
#
loop_
_entity.id
_entity.type
_entity.pdbx_description
1 polymer ?
#
loop_
_entity_poly.entity_id
_entity_poly.type
_entity_poly.pdbx_seq_one_letter_code
_entity_poly.pdbx_strand_id
1 'polypeptide(L)'
;MKKIIAFASLLFISLYTSGQITTATGSSNINDVLFITRSSIKGTPFFKDEWMNGKYVTNNGSFSDNKFLVYNVYTNYLFEKNGSNPQDAIALNSNDISGFVLVDKSQNYIFKKIESDKFLDNNRDTKFYLLIEPTSDKVIIEPNKTFKDPNSSGWT
;
A
#
# COMPACT_ATOMS: atom_id res chain seq x y z
N MET A 1 -50.60 -18.26 21.56
CA MET A 1 -49.38 -17.51 21.96
C MET A 1 -48.12 -18.07 21.29
N LYS A 2 -48.09 -18.21 19.95
CA LYS A 2 -46.92 -18.73 19.20
C LYS A 2 -46.47 -17.81 18.05
N LYS A 3 -47.09 -16.64 17.89
CA LYS A 3 -46.77 -15.67 16.83
C LYS A 3 -46.01 -14.42 17.33
N ILE A 4 -45.80 -14.29 18.64
CA ILE A 4 -45.06 -13.16 19.24
C ILE A 4 -43.55 -13.44 19.31
N ILE A 5 -43.15 -14.72 19.33
CA ILE A 5 -41.74 -15.11 19.44
C ILE A 5 -40.98 -14.89 18.11
N ALA A 6 -41.67 -14.92 16.96
CA ALA A 6 -41.04 -14.72 15.66
C ALA A 6 -40.63 -13.25 15.39
N PHE A 7 -41.20 -12.29 16.10
CA PHE A 7 -40.85 -10.87 15.95
C PHE A 7 -39.63 -10.47 16.79
N ALA A 8 -39.37 -11.17 17.90
CA ALA A 8 -38.24 -10.89 18.79
C ALA A 8 -36.90 -11.41 18.23
N SER A 9 -36.91 -12.44 17.37
CA SER A 9 -35.70 -12.99 16.75
C SER A 9 -35.15 -12.16 15.59
N LEU A 10 -35.93 -11.23 15.02
CA LEU A 10 -35.50 -10.34 13.94
C LEU A 10 -34.80 -9.06 14.45
N LEU A 11 -34.96 -8.73 15.73
CA LEU A 11 -34.39 -7.52 16.33
C LEU A 11 -32.95 -7.69 16.86
N PHE A 12 -32.43 -8.92 16.89
CA PHE A 12 -31.06 -9.21 17.37
C PHE A 12 -29.98 -9.20 16.26
N ILE A 13 -30.37 -9.04 14.99
CA ILE A 13 -29.42 -9.07 13.86
C ILE A 13 -28.92 -7.65 13.47
N SER A 14 -29.47 -6.58 14.04
CA SER A 14 -29.06 -5.20 13.71
C SER A 14 -27.87 -4.66 14.52
N LEU A 15 -27.18 -5.48 15.33
CA LEU A 15 -26.11 -5.02 16.22
C LEU A 15 -24.68 -5.23 15.70
N TYR A 16 -24.49 -5.67 14.46
CA TYR A 16 -23.15 -5.80 13.88
C TYR A 16 -23.06 -5.21 12.48
N THR A 17 -23.07 -3.87 12.38
CA THR A 17 -22.24 -3.11 11.43
C THR A 17 -22.32 -1.61 11.77
N SER A 18 -21.43 -1.13 12.62
CA SER A 18 -21.07 0.30 12.68
C SER A 18 -19.65 0.47 12.15
N GLY A 19 -19.51 0.30 10.83
CA GLY A 19 -18.41 0.95 10.12
C GLY A 19 -18.75 2.42 10.00
N GLN A 20 -18.19 3.26 10.86
CA GLN A 20 -18.29 4.71 10.69
C GLN A 20 -17.49 5.11 9.46
N ILE A 21 -18.19 5.52 8.40
CA ILE A 21 -17.60 6.34 7.35
C ILE A 21 -17.51 7.75 7.93
N THR A 22 -16.32 8.17 8.36
CA THR A 22 -16.05 9.59 8.55
C THR A 22 -15.92 10.22 7.17
N THR A 23 -17.05 10.62 6.58
CA THR A 23 -17.03 11.62 5.52
C THR A 23 -16.51 12.90 6.14
N ALA A 24 -15.26 13.26 5.87
CA ALA A 24 -14.83 14.64 6.02
C ALA A 24 -15.72 15.46 5.07
N THR A 25 -16.70 16.15 5.64
CA THR A 25 -17.56 17.08 4.92
C THR A 25 -16.71 18.20 4.34
N GLY A 26 -16.65 18.30 3.01
CA GLY A 26 -16.33 19.52 2.29
C GLY A 26 -15.12 19.47 1.35
N SER A 27 -15.21 18.74 0.24
CA SER A 27 -14.40 18.98 -0.96
C SER A 27 -15.10 18.39 -2.18
N SER A 28 -15.55 19.24 -3.09
CA SER A 28 -16.24 18.87 -4.34
C SER A 28 -15.24 18.57 -5.47
N ASN A 29 -14.17 17.84 -5.18
CA ASN A 29 -13.20 17.41 -6.17
C ASN A 29 -13.14 15.88 -6.21
N ILE A 30 -13.51 15.33 -7.36
CA ILE A 30 -13.47 13.90 -7.69
C ILE A 30 -12.03 13.38 -7.84
N ASN A 31 -11.03 14.25 -7.58
CA ASN A 31 -9.61 13.93 -7.50
C ASN A 31 -9.12 13.70 -6.06
N ASP A 32 -10.02 13.74 -5.05
CA ASP A 32 -9.67 13.36 -3.69
C ASP A 32 -9.41 11.84 -3.63
N VAL A 33 -8.14 11.51 -3.46
CA VAL A 33 -7.59 10.16 -3.30
C VAL A 33 -8.46 9.38 -2.34
N LEU A 34 -9.16 8.37 -2.87
CA LEU A 34 -10.00 7.46 -2.09
C LEU A 34 -9.11 6.65 -1.13
N PHE A 35 -9.10 7.06 0.13
CA PHE A 35 -8.51 6.29 1.22
C PHE A 35 -9.46 5.14 1.60
N ILE A 36 -9.14 3.94 1.16
CA ILE A 36 -9.79 2.73 1.70
C ILE A 36 -9.18 2.48 3.08
N THR A 37 -9.85 2.96 4.13
CA THR A 37 -9.54 2.59 5.51
C THR A 37 -9.92 1.13 5.75
N ARG A 38 -9.00 0.40 6.40
CA ARG A 38 -9.02 -1.06 6.57
C ARG A 38 -10.34 -1.56 7.17
N SER A 39 -11.09 -2.32 6.38
CA SER A 39 -11.91 -3.41 6.90
C SER A 39 -11.53 -4.72 6.21
N SER A 40 -11.03 -5.67 7.02
CA SER A 40 -11.08 -7.13 6.80
C SER A 40 -10.58 -7.76 5.48
N ILE A 41 -9.57 -7.21 4.81
CA ILE A 41 -8.81 -7.97 3.78
C ILE A 41 -7.57 -8.60 4.43
N LYS A 42 -7.47 -9.95 4.40
CA LYS A 42 -6.25 -10.66 4.83
C LYS A 42 -5.16 -10.49 3.76
N GLY A 43 -4.23 -9.58 4.05
CA GLY A 43 -3.08 -9.23 3.21
C GLY A 43 -3.13 -7.77 2.80
N THR A 44 -2.04 -7.03 3.02
CA THR A 44 -1.95 -5.63 2.60
C THR A 44 -1.22 -5.53 1.26
N PRO A 45 -1.58 -4.62 0.34
CA PRO A 45 -0.90 -4.46 -0.95
C PRO A 45 0.49 -3.83 -0.83
N PHE A 46 1.03 -3.75 0.39
CA PHE A 46 2.33 -3.18 0.66
C PHE A 46 3.44 -4.23 0.63
N PHE A 47 4.62 -3.81 0.19
CA PHE A 47 5.86 -4.59 0.19
C PHE A 47 6.16 -5.17 1.58
N LYS A 48 5.96 -4.34 2.61
CA LYS A 48 5.94 -4.73 4.03
C LYS A 48 4.68 -4.15 4.65
N ASP A 49 4.11 -4.87 5.61
CA ASP A 49 2.85 -4.47 6.26
C ASP A 49 3.05 -3.30 7.26
N GLU A 50 4.30 -3.00 7.60
CA GLU A 50 4.72 -1.96 8.54
C GLU A 50 5.34 -0.75 7.84
N TRP A 51 5.22 0.42 8.47
CA TRP A 51 5.94 1.63 8.08
C TRP A 51 7.41 1.49 8.43
N MET A 52 8.30 1.75 7.48
CA MET A 52 9.75 1.65 7.68
C MET A 52 10.40 3.02 7.63
N ASN A 53 11.51 3.18 8.35
CA ASN A 53 12.36 4.34 8.13
C ASN A 53 12.93 4.29 6.71
N GLY A 54 13.08 5.46 6.09
CA GLY A 54 13.59 5.52 4.73
C GLY A 54 13.77 6.92 4.21
N LYS A 55 14.31 6.98 3.00
CA LYS A 55 14.48 8.20 2.21
C LYS A 55 14.10 7.93 0.77
N TYR A 56 13.59 8.94 0.08
CA TYR A 56 13.38 8.89 -1.36
C TYR A 56 14.25 9.92 -2.06
N VAL A 57 14.46 9.70 -3.36
CA VAL A 57 15.23 10.57 -4.25
C VAL A 57 14.27 11.11 -5.29
N THR A 58 14.22 12.43 -5.41
CA THR A 58 13.43 13.09 -6.44
C THR A 58 14.12 12.99 -7.80
N ASN A 59 13.40 13.28 -8.89
CA ASN A 59 13.97 13.21 -10.25
C ASN A 59 15.08 14.23 -10.52
N ASN A 60 15.18 15.29 -9.73
CA ASN A 60 16.29 16.24 -9.76
C ASN A 60 17.50 15.80 -8.91
N GLY A 61 17.47 14.59 -8.32
CA GLY A 61 18.56 14.05 -7.50
C GLY A 61 18.60 14.53 -6.05
N SER A 62 17.60 15.30 -5.59
CA SER A 62 17.51 15.70 -4.18
C SER A 62 17.03 14.54 -3.32
N PHE A 63 17.61 14.40 -2.14
CA PHE A 63 17.20 13.39 -1.16
C PHE A 63 16.20 14.00 -0.18
N SER A 64 15.19 13.22 0.20
CA SER A 64 14.33 13.56 1.32
C SER A 64 15.10 13.49 2.66
N ASP A 65 14.57 14.17 3.67
CA ASP A 65 14.87 13.83 5.06
C ASP A 65 14.41 12.40 5.38
N ASN A 66 14.81 11.89 6.56
CA ASN A 66 14.32 10.59 7.01
C ASN A 66 12.80 10.64 7.26
N LYS A 67 12.06 9.73 6.64
CA LYS A 67 10.60 9.62 6.73
C LYS A 67 10.19 8.21 7.12
N PHE A 68 8.95 8.06 7.60
CA PHE A 68 8.30 6.77 7.61
C PHE A 68 7.67 6.54 6.25
N LEU A 69 8.09 5.47 5.58
CA LEU A 69 7.68 5.10 4.23
C LEU A 69 6.97 3.76 4.20
N VAL A 70 5.99 3.62 3.31
CA VAL A 70 5.42 2.33 2.92
C VAL A 70 5.17 2.30 1.41
N TYR A 71 5.52 1.20 0.76
CA TYR A 71 5.41 1.05 -0.69
C TYR A 71 4.30 0.07 -1.05
N ASN A 72 3.31 0.52 -1.82
CA ASN A 72 2.24 -0.31 -2.36
C ASN A 72 2.71 -0.94 -3.68
N VAL A 73 2.95 -2.25 -3.66
CA VAL A 73 3.48 -3.00 -4.82
C VAL A 73 2.45 -3.16 -5.93
N TYR A 74 1.16 -3.01 -5.62
CA TYR A 74 0.08 -3.14 -6.59
C TYR A 74 -0.18 -1.82 -7.33
N THR A 75 -0.28 -0.70 -6.60
CA THR A 75 -0.53 0.61 -7.21
C THR A 75 0.75 1.35 -7.59
N ASN A 76 1.92 0.81 -7.26
CA ASN A 76 3.23 1.45 -7.46
C ASN A 76 3.34 2.83 -6.78
N TYR A 77 2.65 3.02 -5.64
CA TYR A 77 2.69 4.26 -4.87
C TYR A 77 3.57 4.13 -3.63
N LEU A 78 4.42 5.13 -3.43
CA LEU A 78 5.15 5.33 -2.19
C LEU A 78 4.37 6.32 -1.31
N PHE A 79 4.14 5.96 -0.07
CA PHE A 79 3.50 6.82 0.91
C PHE A 79 4.53 7.26 1.93
N GLU A 80 4.42 8.51 2.38
CA GLU A 80 5.16 9.03 3.51
C GLU A 80 4.24 9.48 4.63
N LYS A 81 4.76 9.54 5.85
CA LYS A 81 4.13 10.28 6.94
C LYS A 81 5.18 10.94 7.83
N ASN A 82 4.78 12.02 8.48
CA ASN A 82 5.57 12.66 9.52
C ASN A 82 5.19 12.04 10.88
N GLY A 83 6.15 11.44 11.58
CA GLY A 83 5.92 10.85 12.89
C GLY A 83 5.01 9.62 12.90
N SER A 84 4.35 9.37 14.03
CA SER A 84 3.69 8.08 14.29
C SER A 84 2.24 8.01 13.82
N ASN A 85 1.56 9.14 13.61
CA ASN A 85 0.12 9.18 13.29
C ASN A 85 -0.16 8.67 11.87
N PRO A 86 -0.95 7.59 11.70
CA PRO A 86 -1.27 7.04 10.37
C PRO A 86 -2.15 7.94 9.50
N GLN A 87 -2.88 8.89 10.11
CA GLN A 87 -3.77 9.81 9.36
C GLN A 87 -2.99 10.89 8.59
N ASP A 88 -1.70 11.05 8.88
CA ASP A 88 -0.82 12.03 8.23
C ASP A 88 -0.11 11.41 7.01
N ALA A 89 -0.62 10.27 6.52
CA ALA A 89 -0.06 9.57 5.38
C ALA A 89 -0.41 10.28 4.06
N ILE A 90 0.59 10.63 3.28
CA ILE A 90 0.46 11.27 1.98
C ILE A 90 1.05 10.35 0.91
N ALA A 91 0.32 10.16 -0.18
CA ALA A 91 0.83 9.48 -1.37
C ALA A 91 1.77 10.41 -2.13
N LEU A 92 2.97 9.94 -2.41
CA LEU A 92 3.92 10.67 -3.22
C LEU A 92 3.64 10.45 -4.71
N ASN A 93 3.76 11.51 -5.50
CA ASN A 93 3.64 11.43 -6.94
C ASN A 93 4.83 10.65 -7.52
N SER A 94 4.58 9.51 -8.15
CA SER A 94 5.61 8.66 -8.76
C SER A 94 6.35 9.33 -9.91
N ASN A 95 5.82 10.43 -10.47
CA ASN A 95 6.48 11.21 -11.51
C ASN A 95 7.51 12.20 -10.97
N ASP A 96 7.60 12.37 -9.65
CA ASP A 96 8.57 13.27 -9.02
C ASP A 96 9.73 12.51 -8.37
N ILE A 97 9.65 11.17 -8.33
CA ILE A 97 10.54 10.28 -7.59
C ILE A 97 11.27 9.32 -8.53
N SER A 98 12.59 9.23 -8.36
CA SER A 98 13.47 8.33 -9.12
C SER A 98 13.80 7.04 -8.37
N GLY A 99 13.67 7.01 -7.05
CA GLY A 99 13.90 5.83 -6.22
C GLY A 99 13.74 6.10 -4.73
N PHE A 100 13.84 5.05 -3.92
CA PHE A 100 13.76 5.15 -2.47
C PHE A 100 14.45 3.98 -1.77
N VAL A 101 14.75 4.15 -0.50
CA VAL A 101 15.32 3.12 0.37
C VAL A 101 14.40 2.90 1.55
N LEU A 102 14.09 1.63 1.83
CA LEU A 102 13.39 1.21 3.04
C LEU A 102 14.39 0.48 3.96
N VAL A 103 14.43 0.87 5.23
CA VAL A 103 15.33 0.31 6.24
C VAL A 103 14.51 -0.51 7.23
N ASP A 104 14.77 -1.82 7.25
CA ASP A 104 14.18 -2.78 8.18
C ASP A 104 15.29 -3.40 9.03
N LYS A 105 15.44 -2.91 10.27
CA LYS A 105 16.51 -3.31 11.19
C LYS A 105 17.90 -3.08 10.59
N SER A 106 18.55 -4.14 10.11
CA SER A 106 19.89 -4.11 9.47
C SER A 106 19.84 -4.35 7.96
N GLN A 107 18.64 -4.52 7.38
CA GLN A 107 18.44 -4.75 5.96
C GLN A 107 17.98 -3.47 5.27
N ASN A 108 18.66 -3.11 4.19
CA ASN A 108 18.24 -2.04 3.30
C ASN A 108 17.59 -2.65 2.05
N TYR A 109 16.45 -2.09 1.66
CA TYR A 109 15.77 -2.41 0.41
C TYR A 109 15.84 -1.18 -0.49
N ILE A 110 16.60 -1.26 -1.57
CA ILE A 110 16.83 -0.14 -2.48
C ILE A 110 15.92 -0.31 -3.69
N PHE A 111 15.03 0.64 -3.89
CA PHE A 111 14.11 0.66 -5.01
C PHE A 111 14.51 1.74 -6.01
N LYS A 112 14.46 1.41 -7.28
CA LYS A 112 14.71 2.34 -8.38
C LYS A 112 13.55 2.32 -9.37
N LYS A 113 13.11 3.49 -9.80
CA LYS A 113 12.18 3.61 -10.91
C LYS A 113 12.92 3.24 -12.19
N ILE A 114 12.39 2.25 -12.91
CA ILE A 114 12.90 1.87 -14.22
C ILE A 114 11.77 2.10 -15.20
N GLU A 115 12.06 2.89 -16.23
CA GLU A 115 11.13 3.17 -17.31
C GLU A 115 10.98 1.93 -18.21
N SER A 116 9.76 1.69 -18.70
CA SER A 116 9.45 0.54 -19.58
C SER A 116 10.34 0.47 -20.82
N ASP A 117 10.75 1.62 -21.35
CA ASP A 117 11.66 1.75 -22.51
C ASP A 117 13.09 1.24 -22.25
N LYS A 118 13.46 0.98 -20.99
CA LYS A 118 14.77 0.42 -20.62
C LYS A 118 14.81 -1.09 -20.66
N PHE A 119 13.68 -1.76 -20.84
CA PHE A 119 13.62 -3.20 -20.97
C PHE A 119 13.71 -3.61 -22.45
N LEU A 120 14.41 -4.71 -22.71
CA LEU A 120 14.42 -5.33 -24.05
C LEU A 120 13.06 -5.93 -24.41
N ASP A 121 12.33 -6.40 -23.40
CA ASP A 121 11.02 -7.00 -23.54
C ASP A 121 9.93 -5.94 -23.32
N ASN A 122 8.95 -5.89 -24.23
CA ASN A 122 7.84 -4.93 -24.19
C ASN A 122 6.75 -5.25 -23.14
N ASN A 123 7.01 -6.18 -22.22
CA ASN A 123 6.04 -6.66 -21.23
C ASN A 123 6.30 -6.11 -19.81
N ARG A 124 7.17 -5.10 -19.68
CA ARG A 124 7.53 -4.50 -18.40
C ARG A 124 7.03 -3.08 -18.30
N ASP A 125 6.36 -2.78 -17.20
CA ASP A 125 5.83 -1.44 -16.93
C ASP A 125 6.90 -0.52 -16.33
N THR A 126 6.70 0.78 -16.50
CA THR A 126 7.40 1.79 -15.70
C THR A 126 6.96 1.67 -14.24
N LYS A 127 7.87 1.24 -13.35
CA LYS A 127 7.59 1.09 -11.90
C LYS A 127 8.87 1.06 -11.06
N PHE A 128 8.70 0.98 -9.74
CA PHE A 128 9.81 0.79 -8.82
C PHE A 128 10.19 -0.69 -8.71
N TYR A 129 11.44 -1.01 -9.04
CA TYR A 129 12.03 -2.33 -8.94
C TYR A 129 13.01 -2.39 -7.77
N LEU A 130 13.04 -3.51 -7.06
CA LEU A 130 14.00 -3.76 -5.99
C LEU A 130 15.35 -4.12 -6.60
N LEU A 131 16.39 -3.36 -6.24
CA LEU A 131 17.77 -3.65 -6.60
C LEU A 131 18.36 -4.63 -5.58
N ILE A 132 18.90 -5.74 -6.06
CA ILE A 132 19.66 -6.69 -5.26
C ILE A 132 21.05 -6.81 -5.86
N GLU A 133 22.06 -6.70 -5.01
CA GLU A 133 23.46 -6.89 -5.38
C GLU A 133 23.95 -8.20 -4.74
N PRO A 134 23.60 -9.38 -5.29
CA PRO A 134 24.27 -10.63 -4.89
C PRO A 134 25.76 -10.57 -5.21
N THR A 135 26.52 -11.52 -4.68
CA THR A 135 27.99 -11.51 -4.68
C THR A 135 28.62 -11.50 -6.07
N SER A 136 27.90 -11.91 -7.12
CA SER A 136 28.40 -12.01 -8.49
C SER A 136 27.75 -11.04 -9.48
N ASP A 137 26.50 -10.65 -9.28
CA ASP A 137 25.68 -9.99 -10.30
C ASP A 137 24.80 -8.90 -9.68
N LYS A 138 24.21 -8.04 -10.50
CA LYS A 138 23.13 -7.14 -10.05
C LYS A 138 21.83 -7.62 -10.65
N VAL A 139 20.82 -7.80 -9.81
CA VAL A 139 19.50 -8.31 -10.21
C VAL A 139 18.43 -7.30 -9.82
N ILE A 140 17.45 -7.12 -10.70
CA ILE A 140 16.22 -6.39 -10.42
C ILE A 140 15.12 -7.39 -10.08
N ILE A 141 14.45 -7.19 -8.95
CA ILE A 141 13.27 -7.94 -8.56
C ILE A 141 12.04 -7.06 -8.70
N GLU A 142 11.05 -7.56 -9.43
CA GLU A 142 9.69 -7.02 -9.41
C GLU A 142 8.96 -7.64 -8.20
N PRO A 143 8.67 -6.86 -7.14
CA PRO A 143 7.98 -7.40 -5.98
C PRO A 143 6.53 -7.72 -6.35
N ASN A 144 6.09 -8.94 -6.06
CA ASN A 144 4.70 -9.34 -6.20
C ASN A 144 4.17 -9.86 -4.86
N LYS A 145 2.86 -9.78 -4.67
CA LYS A 145 2.18 -10.33 -3.49
C LYS A 145 0.89 -10.99 -3.96
N THR A 146 0.70 -12.25 -3.59
CA THR A 146 -0.53 -12.99 -3.87
C THR A 146 -1.46 -12.89 -2.67
N PHE A 147 -2.70 -12.47 -2.88
CA PHE A 147 -3.71 -12.39 -1.84
C PHE A 147 -4.55 -13.67 -1.82
N LYS A 148 -4.85 -14.17 -0.62
CA LYS A 148 -5.85 -15.24 -0.49
C LYS A 148 -7.23 -14.61 -0.62
N ASP A 149 -8.05 -15.15 -1.51
CA ASP A 149 -9.46 -14.77 -1.58
C ASP A 149 -10.18 -15.32 -0.33
N PRO A 150 -10.66 -14.45 0.58
CA PRO A 150 -11.36 -14.88 1.78
C PRO A 150 -12.72 -15.53 1.49
N ASN A 151 -13.26 -15.36 0.27
CA ASN A 151 -14.52 -15.94 -0.18
C ASN A 151 -14.35 -17.21 -1.03
N SER A 152 -13.10 -17.59 -1.34
CA SER A 152 -12.83 -18.84 -2.05
C SER A 152 -12.99 -20.02 -1.09
N SER A 153 -14.07 -20.78 -1.25
CA SER A 153 -14.42 -21.95 -0.44
C SER A 153 -13.48 -23.16 -0.63
N GLY A 154 -12.35 -23.01 -1.33
CA GLY A 154 -11.56 -24.11 -1.87
C GLY A 154 -10.21 -24.39 -1.21
N TRP A 155 -9.86 -23.77 -0.09
CA TRP A 155 -8.54 -23.96 0.52
C TRP A 155 -8.64 -24.33 2.01
N THR A 156 -8.68 -25.63 2.28
CA THR A 156 -8.26 -26.23 3.57
C THR A 156 -6.77 -26.50 3.55
#